data_AF-A0A1H7XHS6-F1
#
_entry.id   AF-A0A1H7XHS6-F1
#
_cell.length_a   1.000
_cell.length_b   1.000
_cell.length_c   1.000
_cell.angle_alpha   90.00
_cell.angle_beta   90.00
_cell.angle_gamma   90.00
#
_symmetry.space_group_name_H-M   'P 1'
#
loop_
_entity.id
_entity.type
_entity.pdbx_description
1 polymer ?
#
loop_
_entity_poly.entity_id
_entity_poly.type
_entity_poly.pdbx_seq_one_letter_code
_entity_poly.pdbx_strand_id
1 'polypeptide(L)'
;MLKMVKNHLKNQKGLTLIELLAVIVILGIIAAIAVPAIGGIINKTEKDAKVSEGIQIVNSAKMYMSAHQHKVTDATKPGIMVLSDTDLSAYLDNAASGFTVNVKKDTTTGKYTYEVASHDSETLVGDKTTPATETELLAY
;
A
#
# COMPACT_ATOMS: atom_id res chain seq x y z
N MET A 1 16.06 -52.13 -24.22
CA MET A 1 15.22 -50.92 -24.06
C MET A 1 15.93 -49.61 -24.44
N LEU A 2 17.26 -49.48 -24.33
CA LEU A 2 18.01 -48.25 -24.71
C LEU A 2 17.90 -47.81 -26.20
N LYS A 3 17.56 -48.72 -27.12
CA LYS A 3 17.56 -48.45 -28.57
C LYS A 3 16.43 -47.50 -29.02
N MET A 4 15.32 -47.43 -28.27
CA MET A 4 14.18 -46.56 -28.58
C MET A 4 14.39 -45.10 -28.19
N VAL A 5 15.14 -44.84 -27.12
CA VAL A 5 15.49 -43.48 -26.66
C VAL A 5 16.45 -42.80 -27.66
N LYS A 6 17.38 -43.56 -28.22
CA LYS A 6 18.40 -43.05 -29.17
C LYS A 6 17.82 -42.52 -30.49
N ASN A 7 16.63 -43.00 -30.90
CA ASN A 7 15.97 -42.52 -32.12
C ASN A 7 15.16 -41.24 -31.90
N HIS A 8 14.67 -40.96 -30.68
CA HIS A 8 13.93 -39.72 -30.38
C HIS A 8 14.83 -38.49 -30.37
N LEU A 9 16.08 -38.62 -29.91
CA LEU A 9 17.08 -37.54 -29.92
C LEU A 9 17.54 -37.14 -31.34
N LYS A 10 17.45 -38.06 -32.32
CA LYS A 10 17.82 -37.81 -33.71
C LYS A 10 16.70 -37.17 -34.55
N ASN A 11 15.51 -37.00 -33.98
CA ASN A 11 14.36 -36.36 -34.62
C ASN A 11 14.21 -34.86 -34.28
N GLN A 12 15.23 -34.21 -33.69
CA GLN A 12 15.25 -32.75 -33.51
C GLN A 12 15.59 -31.98 -34.81
N LYS A 13 14.99 -32.38 -35.93
CA LYS A 13 15.00 -31.58 -37.16
C LYS A 13 13.92 -30.51 -37.05
N GLY A 14 14.25 -29.31 -36.59
CA GLY A 14 13.29 -28.21 -36.66
C GLY A 14 13.48 -27.08 -35.64
N LEU A 15 14.64 -26.43 -35.66
CA LEU A 15 14.75 -25.04 -35.18
C LEU A 15 15.80 -24.37 -36.05
N THR A 16 15.34 -23.58 -37.00
CA THR A 16 16.21 -22.73 -37.81
C THR A 16 16.51 -21.43 -37.04
N LEU A 17 17.68 -20.84 -37.26
CA LEU A 17 18.02 -19.55 -36.62
C LEU A 17 17.01 -18.44 -36.98
N ILE A 18 16.41 -18.51 -38.16
CA ILE A 18 15.41 -17.53 -38.62
C ILE A 18 14.08 -17.64 -37.83
N GLU A 19 13.65 -18.85 -37.48
CA GLU A 19 12.46 -19.06 -36.64
C GLU A 19 12.69 -18.54 -35.22
N LEU A 20 13.87 -18.80 -34.65
CA LEU A 20 14.24 -18.26 -33.34
C LEU A 20 14.32 -16.73 -33.38
N LEU A 21 14.84 -16.17 -34.49
CA LEU A 21 14.94 -14.72 -34.69
C LEU A 21 13.57 -14.04 -34.77
N ALA A 22 12.61 -14.63 -35.48
CA ALA A 22 11.26 -14.08 -35.55
C ALA A 22 10.58 -14.01 -34.18
N VAL A 23 10.77 -15.02 -33.32
CA VAL A 23 10.20 -15.07 -31.97
C VAL A 23 10.79 -13.97 -31.07
N ILE A 24 12.11 -13.81 -31.05
CA ILE A 24 12.74 -12.78 -30.21
C ILE A 24 12.36 -11.36 -30.65
N VAL A 25 12.14 -11.13 -31.95
CA VAL A 25 11.68 -9.84 -32.46
C VAL A 25 10.27 -9.52 -31.96
N ILE A 26 9.35 -10.49 -32.05
CA ILE A 26 7.98 -10.33 -31.54
C ILE A 26 7.99 -10.10 -30.02
N LEU A 27 8.75 -10.91 -29.26
CA LEU A 27 8.91 -10.74 -27.81
C LEU A 27 9.52 -9.38 -27.45
N GLY A 28 10.48 -8.89 -28.24
CA GLY A 28 11.10 -7.57 -28.05
C GLY A 28 10.10 -6.42 -28.22
N ILE A 29 9.24 -6.49 -29.25
CA ILE A 29 8.19 -5.48 -29.47
C ILE A 29 7.18 -5.51 -28.32
N ILE A 30 6.73 -6.70 -27.90
CA ILE A 30 5.80 -6.84 -26.77
C ILE A 30 6.44 -6.30 -25.48
N ALA A 31 7.68 -6.67 -25.20
CA ALA A 31 8.39 -6.24 -24.00
C ALA A 31 8.57 -4.70 -23.94
N ALA A 32 8.87 -4.07 -25.09
CA ALA A 32 9.05 -2.62 -25.16
C ALA A 32 7.81 -1.82 -24.71
N ILE A 33 6.59 -2.34 -24.97
CA ILE A 33 5.33 -1.71 -24.56
C ILE A 33 4.92 -2.20 -23.15
N ALA A 34 5.06 -3.49 -22.88
CA ALA A 34 4.59 -4.11 -21.65
C ALA A 34 5.34 -3.62 -20.40
N VAL A 35 6.66 -3.45 -20.47
CA VAL A 35 7.49 -3.05 -19.33
C VAL A 35 7.08 -1.68 -18.75
N PRO A 36 7.04 -0.57 -19.53
CA PRO A 36 6.64 0.72 -18.98
C PRO A 36 5.17 0.74 -18.54
N ALA A 37 4.28 0.04 -19.26
CA ALA A 37 2.86 -0.03 -18.90
C ALA A 37 2.64 -0.72 -17.54
N ILE A 38 3.27 -1.89 -17.34
CA ILE A 38 3.16 -2.63 -16.07
C ILE A 38 3.85 -1.87 -14.94
N GLY A 39 5.00 -1.25 -15.18
CA GLY A 39 5.68 -0.43 -14.17
C GLY A 39 4.82 0.75 -13.68
N GLY A 40 4.10 1.42 -14.58
CA GLY A 40 3.16 2.48 -14.21
C GLY A 40 1.98 1.97 -13.36
N ILE A 41 1.45 0.79 -13.69
CA ILE A 41 0.36 0.16 -12.93
C ILE A 41 0.85 -0.23 -11.53
N ILE A 42 2.00 -0.89 -11.41
CA ILE A 42 2.59 -1.30 -10.12
C ILE A 42 2.77 -0.08 -9.22
N ASN A 43 3.40 1.00 -9.73
CA ASN A 43 3.62 2.22 -8.96
C ASN A 43 2.30 2.85 -8.48
N LYS A 44 1.24 2.78 -9.29
CA LYS A 44 -0.08 3.27 -8.88
C LYS A 44 -0.68 2.37 -7.80
N THR A 45 -0.68 1.06 -8.01
CA THR A 45 -1.19 0.08 -7.03
C THR A 45 -0.48 0.16 -5.69
N GLU A 46 0.84 0.35 -5.67
CA GLU A 46 1.61 0.54 -4.44
C GLU A 46 1.17 1.81 -3.68
N LYS A 47 0.95 2.92 -4.39
CA LYS A 47 0.47 4.16 -3.75
C LYS A 47 -0.97 4.03 -3.26
N ASP A 48 -1.85 3.45 -4.07
CA ASP A 48 -3.25 3.19 -3.70
C ASP A 48 -3.33 2.29 -2.46
N ALA A 49 -2.45 1.28 -2.36
CA ALA A 49 -2.35 0.41 -1.20
C ALA A 49 -1.93 1.17 0.07
N LYS A 50 -0.91 2.04 -0.02
CA LYS A 50 -0.47 2.88 1.10
C LYS A 50 -1.54 3.85 1.59
N VAL A 51 -2.31 4.43 0.68
CA VAL A 51 -3.44 5.30 1.04
C VAL A 51 -4.56 4.51 1.70
N SER A 52 -4.89 3.33 1.15
CA SER A 52 -5.88 2.42 1.74
C SER A 52 -5.48 1.96 3.15
N GLU A 53 -4.20 1.68 3.37
CA GLU A 53 -3.66 1.35 4.69
C GLU A 53 -3.81 2.53 5.67
N GLY A 54 -3.48 3.76 5.24
CA GLY A 54 -3.73 4.97 6.03
C GLY A 54 -5.21 5.11 6.43
N ILE A 55 -6.15 4.83 5.52
CA ILE A 55 -7.59 4.86 5.83
C ILE A 55 -7.96 3.79 6.87
N GLN A 56 -7.40 2.58 6.76
CA GLN A 56 -7.62 1.51 7.75
C GLN A 56 -7.07 1.88 9.14
N ILE A 57 -5.91 2.54 9.18
CA ILE A 57 -5.31 3.10 10.40
C ILE A 57 -6.25 4.16 11.02
N VAL A 58 -6.82 5.07 10.24
CA VAL A 58 -7.81 6.03 10.75
C VAL A 58 -9.04 5.32 11.32
N ASN A 59 -9.56 4.32 10.60
CA ASN A 59 -10.76 3.60 11.00
C ASN A 59 -10.55 2.80 12.29
N SER A 60 -9.38 2.18 12.45
CA SER A 60 -9.02 1.51 13.71
C SER A 60 -8.90 2.52 14.87
N ALA A 61 -8.34 3.70 14.64
CA ALA A 61 -8.33 4.78 15.64
C ALA A 61 -9.74 5.24 16.05
N LYS A 62 -10.67 5.36 15.10
CA LYS A 62 -12.09 5.64 15.39
C LYS A 62 -12.73 4.54 16.22
N MET A 63 -12.47 3.28 15.89
CA MET A 63 -12.97 2.12 16.65
C MET A 63 -12.40 2.11 18.08
N TYR A 64 -11.11 2.36 18.23
CA TYR A 64 -10.45 2.49 19.54
C TYR A 64 -11.10 3.60 20.37
N MET A 65 -11.33 4.77 19.79
CA MET A 65 -12.00 5.90 20.45
C MET A 65 -13.44 5.57 20.85
N SER A 66 -14.17 4.83 20.01
CA SER A 66 -15.53 4.37 20.36
C SER A 66 -15.51 3.39 21.53
N ALA A 67 -14.57 2.43 21.54
CA ALA A 67 -14.44 1.45 22.63
C ALA A 67 -14.02 2.08 23.97
N HIS A 68 -13.22 3.15 23.93
CA HIS A 68 -12.67 3.81 25.12
C HIS A 68 -13.44 5.08 25.52
N GLN A 69 -14.71 5.19 25.12
CA GLN A 69 -15.62 6.29 25.49
C GLN A 69 -15.10 7.69 25.12
N HIS A 70 -14.33 7.80 24.04
CA HIS A 70 -13.77 9.06 23.53
C HIS A 70 -12.98 9.86 24.58
N LYS A 71 -12.32 9.16 25.52
CA LYS A 71 -11.45 9.81 26.50
C LYS A 71 -10.15 10.23 25.80
N VAL A 72 -9.97 11.54 25.63
CA VAL A 72 -8.72 12.14 25.14
C VAL A 72 -7.90 12.55 26.36
N THR A 73 -7.13 11.60 26.90
CA THR A 73 -6.22 11.84 28.03
C THR A 73 -4.80 11.97 27.52
N ASP A 74 -4.38 13.17 27.16
CA ASP A 74 -2.96 13.52 27.09
C ASP A 74 -2.71 14.62 28.14
N ALA A 75 -1.89 14.30 29.13
CA ALA A 75 -1.57 15.21 30.24
C ALA A 75 -0.75 16.42 29.79
N THR A 76 -0.21 16.38 28.56
CA THR A 76 0.74 17.38 28.04
C THR A 76 0.07 18.37 27.08
N LYS A 77 -1.04 17.99 26.45
CA LYS A 77 -1.82 18.84 25.52
C LYS A 77 -3.32 18.57 25.66
N PRO A 78 -4.09 19.42 26.37
CA PRO A 78 -5.53 19.22 26.47
C PRO A 78 -6.18 19.23 25.08
N GLY A 79 -6.88 18.15 24.73
CA GLY A 79 -7.61 18.02 23.47
C GLY A 79 -6.88 17.31 22.32
N ILE A 80 -5.66 16.79 22.53
CA ILE A 80 -4.95 15.93 21.56
C ILE A 80 -4.64 14.60 22.24
N MET A 81 -4.80 13.47 21.55
CA MET A 81 -4.30 12.16 21.93
C MET A 81 -3.52 11.57 20.76
N VAL A 82 -2.40 10.93 21.04
CA VAL A 82 -1.61 10.21 20.04
C VAL A 82 -1.78 8.72 20.29
N LEU A 83 -2.29 7.99 19.31
CA LEU A 83 -2.39 6.53 19.31
C LEU A 83 -1.23 5.95 18.51
N SER A 84 -0.55 4.96 19.06
CA SER A 84 0.52 4.23 18.38
C SER A 84 0.00 2.95 17.72
N ASP A 85 0.86 2.31 16.94
CA ASP A 85 0.65 0.96 16.42
C ASP A 85 0.32 -0.06 17.52
N THR A 86 0.94 0.06 18.69
CA THR A 86 0.65 -0.83 19.84
C THR A 86 -0.73 -0.64 20.44
N ASP A 87 -1.27 0.58 20.41
CA ASP A 87 -2.63 0.86 20.92
C ASP A 87 -3.70 0.32 19.97
N LEU A 88 -3.36 0.27 18.67
CA LEU A 88 -4.28 -0.07 17.59
C LEU A 88 -4.16 -1.50 17.11
N SER A 89 -3.19 -2.28 17.61
CA SER A 89 -2.95 -3.66 17.20
C SER A 89 -4.13 -4.61 17.47
N ALA A 90 -5.03 -4.27 18.39
CA ALA A 90 -6.25 -5.03 18.64
C ALA A 90 -7.36 -4.77 17.60
N TYR A 91 -7.23 -3.69 16.82
CA TYR A 91 -8.24 -3.20 15.87
C TYR A 91 -7.75 -3.21 14.43
N LEU A 92 -6.48 -3.56 14.20
CA LEU A 92 -5.81 -3.51 12.91
C LEU A 92 -4.97 -4.78 12.73
N ASP A 93 -5.23 -5.51 11.66
CA ASP A 93 -4.51 -6.75 11.32
C ASP A 93 -3.54 -6.47 10.17
N ASN A 94 -2.30 -6.97 10.29
CA ASN A 94 -1.24 -6.87 9.28
C ASN A 94 -0.94 -5.45 8.73
N ALA A 95 -0.95 -4.42 9.58
CA ALA A 95 -0.48 -3.08 9.19
C ALA A 95 1.02 -2.87 9.46
N ALA A 96 1.61 -1.91 8.74
CA ALA A 96 2.97 -1.43 8.96
C ALA A 96 3.18 -0.99 10.42
N SER A 97 4.39 -1.15 10.94
CA SER A 97 4.74 -0.71 12.30
C SER A 97 5.26 0.73 12.31
N GLY A 98 5.12 1.43 13.44
CA GLY A 98 5.72 2.76 13.64
C GLY A 98 4.89 3.94 13.13
N PHE A 99 3.63 3.73 12.74
CA PHE A 99 2.69 4.83 12.50
C PHE A 99 2.13 5.36 13.82
N THR A 100 1.57 6.57 13.76
CA THR A 100 0.79 7.17 14.84
C THR A 100 -0.49 7.78 14.30
N VAL A 101 -1.49 7.96 15.16
CA VAL A 101 -2.73 8.67 14.83
C VAL A 101 -2.98 9.77 15.85
N ASN A 102 -3.03 11.00 15.37
CA ASN A 102 -3.40 12.14 16.18
C ASN A 102 -4.92 12.28 16.20
N VAL A 103 -5.51 12.10 17.37
CA VAL A 103 -6.93 12.36 17.64
C VAL A 103 -7.05 13.74 18.27
N LYS A 104 -7.60 14.70 17.54
CA LYS A 104 -7.84 16.07 18.01
C LYS A 104 -9.31 16.26 18.32
N LYS A 105 -9.62 16.82 19.49
CA LYS A 105 -10.97 17.24 19.87
C LYS A 105 -11.07 18.76 19.78
N ASP A 106 -11.97 19.25 18.94
CA ASP A 106 -12.36 20.65 18.95
C ASP A 106 -13.18 20.95 20.22
N THR A 107 -12.66 21.82 21.08
CA THR A 107 -13.29 22.19 22.36
C THR A 107 -14.55 23.03 22.20
N THR A 108 -14.76 23.63 21.01
CA THR A 108 -15.88 24.50 20.69
C THR A 108 -17.04 23.71 20.08
N THR A 109 -16.74 22.78 19.18
CA THR A 109 -17.76 21.99 18.45
C THR A 109 -17.94 20.58 19.01
N GLY A 110 -17.01 20.10 19.84
CA GLY A 110 -16.99 18.72 20.33
C GLY A 110 -16.61 17.68 19.26
N LYS A 111 -16.25 18.12 18.05
CA LYS A 111 -15.90 17.26 16.91
C LYS A 111 -14.51 16.64 17.11
N TYR A 112 -14.38 15.36 16.74
CA TYR A 112 -13.09 14.67 16.68
C TYR A 112 -12.55 14.66 15.25
N THR A 113 -11.28 14.97 15.11
CA THR A 113 -10.50 14.87 13.86
C THR A 113 -9.40 13.84 14.05
N TYR A 114 -9.19 12.99 13.05
CA TYR A 114 -8.22 11.91 13.05
C TYR A 114 -7.21 12.17 11.94
N GLU A 115 -5.93 12.18 12.29
CA GLU A 115 -4.84 12.43 11.35
C GLU A 115 -3.80 11.33 11.49
N VAL A 116 -3.50 10.61 10.40
CA VAL A 116 -2.41 9.62 10.38
C VAL A 116 -1.09 10.36 10.29
N ALA A 117 -0.15 9.97 11.15
CA ALA A 117 1.19 10.51 11.18
C ALA A 117 2.26 9.41 11.12
N SER A 118 3.46 9.75 10.63
CA SER A 118 4.60 8.83 10.49
C SER A 118 4.27 7.58 9.65
N HIS A 119 3.51 7.76 8.57
CA HIS A 119 3.15 6.69 7.64
C HIS A 119 3.34 7.18 6.20
N ASP A 120 3.71 6.28 5.29
CA ASP A 120 4.02 6.64 3.89
C ASP A 120 2.87 7.34 3.17
N SER A 121 1.62 7.14 3.62
CA SER A 121 0.45 7.84 3.11
C SER A 121 0.56 9.37 3.23
N GLU A 122 1.26 9.91 4.23
CA GLU A 122 1.49 11.35 4.40
C GLU A 122 2.20 11.98 3.20
N THR A 123 3.11 11.23 2.56
CA THR A 123 3.86 11.74 1.41
C THR A 123 3.04 11.73 0.12
N LEU A 124 1.90 11.03 0.13
CA LEU A 124 1.00 10.84 -1.01
C LEU A 124 -0.18 11.81 -1.01
N VAL A 125 -0.56 12.36 0.14
CA VAL A 125 -1.69 13.29 0.28
C VAL A 125 -1.30 14.57 1.03
N GLY A 126 -1.93 15.70 0.71
CA GLY A 126 -1.66 16.99 1.38
C GLY A 126 -0.25 17.54 1.14
N ASP A 127 0.26 18.33 2.10
CA ASP A 127 1.55 19.05 2.00
C ASP A 127 2.75 18.20 2.46
N LYS A 128 2.76 16.89 2.14
CA LYS A 128 3.86 15.90 2.24
C LYS A 128 4.65 15.77 3.57
N THR A 129 4.34 16.59 4.56
CA THR A 129 5.09 16.82 5.81
C THR A 129 4.15 17.06 7.00
N THR A 130 2.84 17.05 6.74
CA THR A 130 1.79 17.21 7.73
C THR A 130 1.00 15.91 7.87
N PRO A 131 0.53 15.56 9.08
CA PRO A 131 -0.36 14.43 9.29
C PRO A 131 -1.56 14.47 8.34
N ALA A 132 -1.88 13.34 7.72
CA ALA A 132 -2.93 13.22 6.72
C ALA A 132 -4.29 12.99 7.36
N THR A 133 -5.28 13.84 7.03
CA THR A 133 -6.67 13.63 7.43
C THR A 133 -7.34 12.57 6.57
N GLU A 134 -8.40 11.94 7.10
CA GLU A 134 -9.22 11.00 6.33
C GLU A 134 -9.78 11.61 5.03
N THR A 135 -10.16 12.89 5.04
CA THR A 135 -10.68 13.56 3.85
C THR A 135 -9.62 13.69 2.76
N GLU A 136 -8.36 13.93 3.13
CA GLU A 136 -7.25 13.99 2.19
C GLU A 136 -6.90 12.60 1.63
N LEU A 137 -6.96 11.57 2.48
CA LEU A 137 -6.75 10.18 2.06
C LEU A 137 -7.84 9.69 1.10
N LEU A 138 -9.10 10.07 1.32
CA LEU A 138 -10.22 9.70 0.45
C LEU A 138 -10.25 10.47 -0.88
N ALA A 139 -9.55 11.60 -0.98
CA ALA A 139 -9.51 12.45 -2.18
C ALA A 139 -8.36 12.10 -3.14
N TYR A 140 -7.48 11.18 -2.77
CA TYR A 140 -6.37 10.65 -3.58
C TYR A 140 -6.88 9.83 -4.77
#